data_AF-A0A3S4ITR6-F1
#
_entry.id   AF-A0A3S4ITR6-F1
#
_cell.length_a   1.000
_cell.length_b   1.000
_cell.length_c   1.000
_cell.angle_alpha   90.00
_cell.angle_beta   90.00
_cell.angle_gamma   90.00
#
_symmetry.space_group_name_H-M   'P 1'
#
loop_
_entity.id
_entity.type
_entity.pdbx_description
1 polymer ?
#
loop_
_entity_poly.entity_id
_entity_poly.type
_entity_poly.pdbx_seq_one_letter_code
_entity_poly.pdbx_strand_id
1 'polypeptide(L)'
;MRTRISKTAQRLFKYPGIGLLVVTGGEAVVEAARKHTNKRLIAAGAGNPPVVVDETADLARAAQSIVKGASFDNNIICADEKVLIVVDSVADELMRLMEGQHAVKLTAAQAEQLQPVLAEKYRRAWQRNGQPRLGWA
;
A
#
# COMPACT_ATOMS: atom_id res chain seq x y z
N MET A 1 -4.05 11.68 -15.68
CA MET A 1 -4.39 10.52 -16.52
C MET A 1 -5.64 9.89 -15.91
N ARG A 2 -6.82 10.04 -16.53
CA ARG A 2 -8.03 9.32 -16.09
C ARG A 2 -7.79 7.83 -16.33
N THR A 3 -7.78 7.02 -15.29
CA THR A 3 -7.79 5.56 -15.39
C THR A 3 -9.04 5.18 -16.17
N ARG A 4 -8.90 4.83 -17.46
CA ARG A 4 -10.03 4.41 -18.28
C ARG A 4 -10.33 2.96 -17.91
N ILE A 5 -11.34 2.77 -17.06
CA ILE A 5 -11.91 1.44 -16.85
C ILE A 5 -12.32 0.86 -18.19
N SER A 6 -11.96 -0.40 -18.44
CA SER A 6 -12.20 -1.04 -19.72
C SER A 6 -13.70 -1.03 -20.08
N LYS A 7 -14.01 -0.93 -21.38
CA LYS A 7 -15.40 -1.00 -21.85
C LYS A 7 -16.08 -2.28 -21.39
N THR A 8 -15.33 -3.38 -21.32
CA THR A 8 -15.80 -4.67 -20.81
C THR A 8 -16.24 -4.59 -19.35
N ALA A 9 -15.40 -4.04 -18.47
CA ALA A 9 -15.76 -3.89 -17.05
C ALA A 9 -17.00 -3.00 -16.86
N GLN A 10 -17.10 -1.89 -17.61
CA GLN A 10 -18.28 -1.02 -17.56
C GLN A 10 -19.58 -1.73 -17.98
N ARG A 11 -19.51 -2.64 -18.96
CA ARG A 11 -20.66 -3.47 -19.37
C ARG A 11 -21.06 -4.44 -18.25
N LEU A 12 -20.08 -5.09 -17.62
CA LEU A 12 -20.33 -6.01 -16.51
C LEU A 12 -21.00 -5.32 -15.31
N PHE A 13 -20.59 -4.09 -14.98
CA PHE A 13 -21.17 -3.33 -13.86
C PHE A 13 -22.68 -3.07 -13.99
N LYS A 14 -23.19 -3.05 -15.23
CA LYS A 14 -24.58 -2.72 -15.55
C LYS A 14 -25.40 -3.92 -16.04
N TYR A 15 -24.76 -5.02 -16.42
CA TYR A 15 -25.43 -6.14 -17.06
C TYR A 15 -26.56 -6.68 -16.16
N PRO A 16 -27.82 -6.72 -16.64
CA PRO A 16 -28.96 -7.08 -15.79
C PRO A 16 -28.86 -8.48 -15.14
N GLY A 17 -28.21 -9.43 -15.79
CA GLY A 17 -28.05 -10.80 -15.28
C GLY A 17 -27.07 -10.97 -14.10
N ILE A 18 -26.37 -9.90 -13.68
CA ILE A 18 -25.50 -9.93 -12.50
C ILE A 18 -26.23 -9.30 -11.32
N GLY A 19 -26.38 -10.04 -10.21
CA GLY A 19 -26.99 -9.54 -8.96
C GLY A 19 -25.99 -8.99 -7.94
N LEU A 20 -24.71 -9.38 -8.04
CA LEU A 20 -23.64 -9.03 -7.12
C LEU A 20 -22.34 -8.79 -7.89
N LEU A 21 -21.63 -7.72 -7.54
CA LEU A 21 -20.27 -7.45 -8.01
C LEU A 21 -19.29 -7.65 -6.84
N VAL A 22 -18.18 -8.32 -7.14
CA VAL A 22 -17.01 -8.40 -6.25
C VAL A 22 -15.85 -7.74 -7.00
N VAL A 23 -15.34 -6.64 -6.46
CA VAL A 23 -14.34 -5.80 -7.13
C VAL A 23 -13.12 -5.64 -6.24
N THR A 24 -11.99 -6.17 -6.67
CA THR A 24 -10.69 -6.07 -5.99
C THR A 24 -9.74 -5.24 -6.82
N GLY A 25 -9.21 -4.15 -6.27
CA GLY A 25 -8.22 -3.33 -6.96
C GLY A 25 -8.05 -1.95 -6.34
N GLY A 26 -7.28 -1.09 -7.02
CA GLY A 26 -7.08 0.28 -6.57
C GLY A 26 -8.37 1.12 -6.59
N GLU A 27 -8.34 2.23 -5.86
CA GLU A 27 -9.50 3.12 -5.66
C GLU A 27 -10.25 3.45 -6.96
N ALA A 28 -9.54 3.66 -8.06
CA ALA A 28 -10.14 4.01 -9.35
C ALA A 28 -11.14 2.97 -9.89
N VAL A 29 -10.92 1.66 -9.69
CA VAL A 29 -11.87 0.62 -10.16
C VAL A 29 -13.02 0.45 -9.19
N VAL A 30 -12.76 0.58 -7.88
CA VAL A 30 -13.79 0.55 -6.84
C VAL A 30 -14.77 1.71 -7.04
N GLU A 31 -14.27 2.92 -7.21
CA GLU A 31 -15.08 4.12 -7.46
C GLU A 31 -15.88 4.03 -8.75
N ALA A 32 -15.27 3.50 -9.82
CA ALA A 32 -15.98 3.30 -11.06
C ALA A 32 -17.11 2.27 -10.94
N ALA A 33 -16.89 1.18 -10.20
CA ALA A 33 -17.94 0.20 -9.92
C ALA A 33 -19.09 0.85 -9.12
N ARG A 34 -18.77 1.55 -8.02
CA ARG A 34 -19.73 2.29 -7.19
C ARG A 34 -20.55 3.28 -8.01
N LYS A 35 -19.90 4.06 -8.88
CA LYS A 35 -20.56 5.09 -9.71
C LYS A 35 -21.50 4.51 -10.76
N HIS A 36 -21.22 3.31 -11.26
CA HIS A 36 -21.91 2.78 -12.44
C HIS A 36 -22.88 1.64 -12.15
N THR A 37 -22.90 1.09 -10.93
CA THR A 37 -23.75 -0.01 -10.54
C THR A 37 -24.78 0.40 -9.49
N ASN A 38 -25.98 -0.17 -9.59
CA ASN A 38 -27.00 -0.17 -8.53
C ASN A 38 -27.15 -1.56 -7.89
N LYS A 39 -26.20 -2.47 -8.17
CA LYS A 39 -26.18 -3.85 -7.69
C LYS A 39 -25.57 -3.90 -6.28
N ARG A 40 -25.75 -5.03 -5.59
CA ARG A 40 -24.92 -5.31 -4.41
C ARG A 40 -23.45 -5.31 -4.83
N LEU A 41 -22.60 -4.69 -4.03
CA LEU A 41 -21.18 -4.52 -4.32
C LEU A 41 -20.36 -4.86 -3.06
N ILE A 42 -19.45 -5.81 -3.21
CA ILE A 42 -18.36 -6.05 -2.27
C ILE A 42 -17.09 -5.52 -2.94
N ALA A 43 -16.39 -4.61 -2.25
CA ALA A 43 -15.21 -3.96 -2.79
C ALA A 43 -14.02 -4.11 -1.83
N ALA A 44 -12.85 -4.46 -2.37
CA ALA A 44 -11.58 -4.46 -1.65
C ALA A 44 -10.66 -3.41 -2.29
N GLY A 45 -10.33 -2.38 -1.50
CA GLY A 45 -9.52 -1.23 -1.91
C GLY A 45 -8.03 -1.39 -1.61
N ALA A 46 -7.29 -0.28 -1.71
CA ALA A 46 -5.88 -0.23 -1.39
C ALA A 46 -5.63 -0.25 0.14
N GLY A 47 -4.50 -0.83 0.54
CA GLY A 47 -4.03 -0.83 1.94
C GLY A 47 -2.69 -0.13 2.08
N ASN A 48 -2.47 0.49 3.25
CA ASN A 48 -1.17 0.96 3.71
C ASN A 48 -0.92 0.50 5.16
N PRO A 49 -0.77 -0.83 5.41
CA PRO A 49 -0.81 -1.38 6.76
C PRO A 49 0.40 -0.92 7.61
N PRO A 50 0.16 -0.29 8.77
CA PRO A 50 1.19 -0.03 9.75
C PRO A 50 1.43 -1.26 10.64
N VAL A 51 2.67 -1.43 11.10
CA VAL A 51 3.04 -2.30 12.21
C VAL A 51 3.48 -1.44 13.38
N VAL A 52 2.84 -1.63 14.52
CA VAL A 52 3.26 -1.00 15.78
C VAL A 52 4.12 -1.98 16.55
N VAL A 53 5.32 -1.54 16.98
CA VAL A 53 6.22 -2.31 17.84
C VAL A 53 6.52 -1.50 19.09
N ASP A 54 6.06 -1.99 20.24
CA ASP A 54 6.33 -1.39 21.54
C ASP A 54 7.49 -2.09 22.26
N GLU A 55 7.88 -1.55 23.41
CA GLU A 55 8.97 -2.04 24.23
C GLU A 55 8.72 -3.41 24.88
N THR A 56 7.49 -3.94 24.81
CA THR A 56 7.12 -5.25 25.35
C THR A 56 7.17 -6.36 24.31
N ALA A 57 7.37 -6.00 23.03
CA ALA A 57 7.41 -6.95 21.94
C ALA A 57 8.61 -7.89 22.02
N ASP A 58 8.40 -9.14 21.58
CA ASP A 58 9.51 -10.03 21.21
C ASP A 58 10.16 -9.49 19.92
N LEU A 59 11.24 -8.73 20.09
CA LEU A 59 11.89 -8.01 18.99
C LEU A 59 12.51 -8.95 17.95
N ALA A 60 13.03 -10.11 18.36
CA ALA A 60 13.61 -11.08 17.44
C ALA A 60 12.54 -11.68 16.53
N ARG A 61 11.40 -12.06 17.11
CA ARG A 61 10.24 -12.54 16.34
C ARG A 61 9.65 -11.42 15.50
N ALA A 62 9.50 -10.21 16.05
CA ALA A 62 8.97 -9.06 15.33
C ALA A 62 9.81 -8.73 14.08
N ALA A 63 11.13 -8.65 14.22
CA ALA A 63 12.04 -8.41 13.09
C ALA A 63 11.88 -9.48 12.00
N GLN A 64 11.84 -10.77 12.38
CA GLN A 64 11.64 -11.86 11.43
C GLN A 64 10.27 -11.76 10.73
N SER A 65 9.20 -11.55 11.49
CA SER A 65 7.84 -11.45 10.94
C SER A 65 7.70 -10.27 10.00
N ILE A 66 8.17 -9.09 10.39
CA ILE A 66 8.09 -7.87 9.58
C ILE A 66 8.86 -8.05 8.27
N VAL A 67 10.09 -8.53 8.31
CA VAL A 67 10.89 -8.68 7.08
C VAL A 67 10.28 -9.75 6.17
N LYS A 68 9.81 -10.87 6.71
CA LYS A 68 9.13 -11.91 5.91
C LYS A 68 7.82 -11.43 5.30
N GLY A 69 6.99 -10.70 6.05
CA GLY A 69 5.73 -10.17 5.54
C GLY A 69 5.96 -9.08 4.50
N ALA A 70 6.83 -8.11 4.80
CA ALA A 70 7.14 -7.02 3.88
C ALA A 70 7.78 -7.50 2.57
N SER A 71 8.58 -8.57 2.61
CA SER A 71 9.25 -9.14 1.44
C SER A 71 8.44 -10.21 0.71
N PHE A 72 7.33 -10.68 1.28
CA PHE A 72 6.50 -11.70 0.65
C PHE A 72 5.92 -11.17 -0.67
N ASP A 73 6.04 -11.97 -1.73
CA ASP A 73 5.63 -11.60 -3.10
C ASP A 73 6.03 -10.17 -3.50
N ASN A 74 7.21 -9.72 -3.06
CA ASN A 74 7.73 -8.37 -3.26
C ASN A 74 6.76 -7.24 -2.85
N ASN A 75 6.06 -7.40 -1.72
CA ASN A 75 5.10 -6.45 -1.14
C ASN A 75 3.86 -6.17 -2.03
N ILE A 76 3.49 -7.11 -2.91
CA ILE A 76 2.33 -6.97 -3.80
C ILE A 76 1.01 -7.09 -3.01
N ILE A 77 0.99 -7.81 -1.88
CA ILE A 77 -0.25 -8.06 -1.16
C ILE A 77 -0.67 -6.79 -0.39
N CYS A 78 -1.97 -6.47 -0.46
CA CYS A 78 -2.49 -5.25 0.14
C CYS A 78 -2.30 -5.19 1.67
N ALA A 79 -2.27 -6.36 2.31
CA ALA A 79 -2.11 -6.55 3.75
C ALA A 79 -0.64 -6.59 4.22
N ASP A 80 0.34 -6.68 3.31
CA ASP A 80 1.76 -6.68 3.69
C ASP A 80 2.12 -5.35 4.37
N GLU A 81 3.10 -5.42 5.26
CA GLU A 81 3.63 -4.31 6.04
C GLU A 81 4.20 -3.22 5.13
N LYS A 82 3.83 -1.96 5.38
CA LYS A 82 4.28 -0.81 4.56
C LYS A 82 4.83 0.34 5.40
N VAL A 83 4.51 0.38 6.69
CA VAL A 83 5.00 1.39 7.63
C VAL A 83 5.28 0.72 8.96
N LEU A 84 6.40 1.05 9.61
CA LEU A 84 6.68 0.67 10.98
C LEU A 84 6.55 1.91 11.87
N ILE A 85 5.88 1.76 13.01
CA ILE A 85 5.78 2.76 14.07
C ILE A 85 6.34 2.09 15.33
N VAL A 86 7.49 2.57 15.80
CA VAL A 86 8.29 1.85 16.81
C VAL A 86 8.57 2.79 17.98
N VAL A 87 8.42 2.27 19.21
CA VAL A 87 8.80 3.01 20.42
C VAL A 87 10.32 3.23 20.43
N ASP A 88 10.72 4.46 20.73
CA ASP A 88 12.11 4.94 20.63
C ASP A 88 13.11 4.02 21.35
N SER A 89 12.76 3.56 22.56
CA SER A 89 13.63 2.73 23.39
C SER A 89 14.00 1.37 22.79
N VAL A 90 13.29 0.90 21.76
CA VAL A 90 13.55 -0.38 21.08
C VAL A 90 13.84 -0.24 19.59
N ALA A 91 13.80 0.98 19.04
CA ALA A 91 13.92 1.21 17.60
C ALA A 91 15.28 0.73 17.03
N ASP A 92 16.38 1.05 17.71
CA ASP A 92 17.73 0.69 17.26
C ASP A 92 17.96 -0.82 17.29
N GLU A 93 17.50 -1.50 18.33
CA GLU A 93 17.65 -2.95 18.45
C GLU A 93 16.78 -3.68 17.41
N LEU A 94 15.55 -3.22 17.18
CA LEU A 94 14.69 -3.76 16.13
C LEU A 94 15.35 -3.61 14.76
N MET A 95 15.91 -2.43 14.43
CA MET A 95 16.62 -2.21 13.17
C MET A 95 17.80 -3.17 13.00
N ARG A 96 18.62 -3.35 14.05
CA ARG A 96 19.76 -4.28 14.04
C ARG A 96 19.31 -5.73 13.80
N LEU A 97 18.23 -6.16 14.44
CA LEU A 97 17.67 -7.50 14.24
C LEU A 97 17.10 -7.70 12.84
N MET A 98 16.47 -6.67 12.26
CA MET A 98 15.96 -6.70 10.88
C MET A 98 17.10 -6.81 9.85
N GLU A 99 18.23 -6.13 10.07
CA GLU A 99 19.43 -6.30 9.22
C GLU A 99 19.93 -7.76 9.26
N GLY A 100 19.85 -8.41 10.42
CA GLY A 100 20.09 -9.84 10.58
C GLY A 100 19.10 -10.75 9.83
N GLN A 101 17.96 -10.21 9.39
CA GLN A 101 16.98 -10.87 8.52
C GLN A 101 17.10 -10.42 7.05
N HIS A 102 18.24 -9.84 6.66
CA HIS A 102 18.54 -9.34 5.31
C HIS A 102 17.81 -8.05 4.90
N ALA A 103 17.21 -7.32 5.85
CA ALA A 103 16.78 -5.95 5.58
C ALA A 103 18.00 -5.04 5.40
N VAL A 104 17.85 -3.98 4.62
CA VAL A 104 18.91 -2.99 4.39
C VAL A 104 18.43 -1.63 4.87
N LYS A 105 19.17 -1.03 5.80
CA LYS A 105 18.97 0.36 6.20
C LYS A 105 19.57 1.28 5.16
N LEU A 106 18.70 2.07 4.52
CA LEU A 106 19.13 3.09 3.56
C LEU A 106 19.71 4.29 4.30
N THR A 107 20.78 4.85 3.76
CA THR A 107 21.22 6.21 4.12
C THR A 107 20.25 7.26 3.56
N ALA A 108 20.28 8.47 4.11
CA ALA A 108 19.48 9.58 3.59
C ALA A 108 19.74 9.84 2.09
N ALA A 109 21.01 9.80 1.67
CA ALA A 109 21.39 9.97 0.27
C ALA A 109 20.83 8.85 -0.64
N GLN A 110 20.87 7.58 -0.19
CA GLN A 110 20.28 6.47 -0.94
C GLN A 110 18.75 6.59 -1.03
N ALA A 111 18.10 7.02 0.05
CA ALA A 111 16.66 7.27 0.06
C ALA A 111 16.28 8.39 -0.92
N GLU A 112 17.02 9.50 -0.94
CA GLU A 112 16.84 10.60 -1.90
C GLU A 112 17.03 10.15 -3.35
N GLN A 113 18.01 9.26 -3.61
CA GLN A 113 18.25 8.68 -4.93
C GLN A 113 17.15 7.71 -5.38
N LEU A 114 16.49 7.00 -4.46
CA LEU A 114 15.42 6.05 -4.78
C LEU A 114 14.04 6.72 -4.92
N GLN A 115 13.79 7.77 -4.14
CA GLN A 115 12.55 8.55 -4.18
C GLN A 115 12.07 8.90 -5.61
N PRO A 116 12.91 9.38 -6.56
CA PRO A 116 12.52 9.60 -7.95
C PRO A 116 11.87 8.40 -8.63
N VAL A 117 12.44 7.22 -8.44
CA VAL A 117 12.06 6.00 -9.16
C VAL A 117 10.77 5.44 -8.59
N LEU A 118 10.66 5.40 -7.25
CA LEU A 118 9.46 4.95 -6.54
C LEU A 118 8.28 5.91 -6.73
N ALA A 119 8.57 7.21 -6.75
CA ALA A 119 7.57 8.26 -6.86
C ALA A 119 7.33 8.73 -8.29
N GLU A 120 7.93 8.17 -9.34
CA GLU A 120 7.78 8.62 -10.76
C GLU A 120 6.30 8.88 -11.13
N LYS A 121 5.39 7.99 -10.69
CA LYS A 121 3.93 8.13 -10.85
C LYS A 121 3.33 9.28 -10.03
N TYR A 122 3.79 9.46 -8.79
CA TYR A 122 3.36 10.53 -7.89
C TYR A 122 3.93 11.88 -8.32
N ARG A 123 5.21 11.97 -8.68
CA ARG A 123 5.88 13.15 -9.26
C ARG A 123 5.13 13.72 -10.45
N ARG A 124 4.72 12.88 -11.41
CA ARG A 124 3.91 13.31 -12.56
C ARG A 124 2.50 13.80 -12.17
N ALA A 125 2.00 13.41 -11.00
CA ALA A 125 0.75 13.94 -10.42
C ALA A 125 0.99 15.24 -9.63
N TRP A 126 2.07 15.31 -8.86
CA TRP A 126 2.57 16.50 -8.14
C TRP A 126 2.85 17.68 -9.09
N GLN A 127 3.56 17.42 -10.20
CA GLN A 127 3.87 18.44 -11.21
C GLN A 127 2.64 18.93 -11.98
N ARG A 128 1.56 18.12 -12.05
CA ARG A 128 0.33 18.46 -12.80
C ARG A 128 -0.70 19.22 -11.97
N ASN A 129 -0.76 18.97 -10.66
CA ASN A 129 -1.86 19.44 -9.80
C ASN A 129 -1.40 20.34 -8.64
N GLY A 130 -0.10 20.70 -8.58
CA GLY A 130 0.51 21.26 -7.38
C GLY A 130 0.64 20.21 -6.27
N GLN A 131 1.31 20.59 -5.16
CA GLN A 131 1.52 19.72 -4.00
C GLN A 131 0.16 19.12 -3.58
N PRO A 132 -0.05 17.80 -3.66
CA PRO A 132 -1.25 17.20 -3.12
C PRO A 132 -1.29 17.54 -1.63
N ARG A 133 -2.44 18.01 -1.13
CA ARG A 133 -2.69 17.99 0.31
C ARG A 133 -2.45 16.55 0.73
N LEU A 134 -1.35 16.33 1.44
CA LEU A 134 -0.99 15.04 2.01
C LEU A 134 -2.12 14.71 2.98
N GLY A 135 -3.14 14.01 2.50
CA GLY A 135 -4.21 13.44 3.30
C GLY A 135 -3.71 12.19 4.01
N TRP A 136 -2.59 12.33 4.72
CA TRP A 136 -2.17 11.39 5.74
C TRP A 136 -2.90 11.82 6.99
N ALA A 137 -4.06 11.20 7.21
CA ALA A 137 -4.62 11.03 8.54
C ALA A 137 -4.20 9.66 9.04
#